data_AF-A0A967WNC7-F1
#
_entry.id   AF-A0A967WNC7-F1
#
_cell.length_a   1.000
_cell.length_b   1.000
_cell.length_c   1.000
_cell.angle_alpha   90.00
_cell.angle_beta   90.00
_cell.angle_gamma   90.00
#
_symmetry.space_group_name_H-M   'P 1'
#
loop_
_entity.id
_entity.type
_entity.pdbx_description
1 polymer ?
#
loop_
_entity_poly.entity_id
_entity_poly.type
_entity_poly.pdbx_seq_one_letter_code
_entity_poly.pdbx_strand_id
1 'polypeptide(L)' 'MHLVGLDIGTTGCKAAVFDDTGALLSSASREYPVD' A
#
# COMPACT_ATOMS: atom_id res chain seq x y z
N MET A 1 -2.48 14.77 -8.87
CA MET A 1 -1.18 14.16 -8.46
C MET A 1 -1.45 12.78 -7.87
N HIS A 2 -0.46 11.89 -7.71
CA HIS A 2 -0.67 10.60 -7.03
C HIS A 2 0.25 10.47 -5.82
N LEU A 3 -0.34 10.07 -4.69
CA LEU A 3 0.37 9.73 -3.46
C LEU A 3 0.30 8.22 -3.27
N VAL A 4 1.36 7.61 -2.74
CA VAL A 4 1.36 6.20 -2.37
C VAL A 4 1.62 6.05 -0.88
N GLY A 5 0.72 5.35 -0.20
CA GLY A 5 0.92 4.87 1.16
C GLY A 5 1.55 3.47 1.11
N LEU A 6 2.61 3.27 1.89
CA LEU A 6 3.25 1.96 2.08
C LEU A 6 3.12 1.54 3.54
N ASP A 7 2.49 0.39 3.76
CA ASP A 7 2.38 -0.28 5.07
C ASP A 7 3.28 -1.53 5.03
N ILE A 8 4.48 -1.40 5.58
CA ILE A 8 5.49 -2.46 5.59
C ILE A 8 5.37 -3.25 6.90
N GLY A 9 4.64 -4.36 6.84
CA GLY A 9 4.43 -5.27 7.96
C GLY A 9 5.53 -6.33 8.10
N THR A 10 5.43 -7.17 9.11
CA THR A 10 6.38 -8.28 9.32
C THR A 10 6.13 -9.47 8.40
N THR A 11 4.89 -9.66 7.92
CA THR A 11 4.46 -10.80 7.09
C THR A 11 4.16 -10.43 5.64
N GLY A 12 4.12 -9.14 5.33
CA GLY A 12 3.68 -8.65 4.04
C GLY A 12 3.71 -7.13 3.96
N CYS A 13 3.58 -6.64 2.73
CA CYS A 13 3.52 -5.21 2.42
C CYS A 13 2.22 -4.89 1.71
N LYS A 14 1.63 -3.73 2.04
CA LYS A 14 0.48 -3.16 1.34
C LYS A 14 0.86 -1.82 0.73
N ALA A 15 0.34 -1.56 -0.47
CA ALA A 15 0.45 -0.29 -1.15
C ALA A 15 -0.94 0.23 -1.51
N ALA A 16 -1.19 1.52 -1.27
CA ALA A 16 -2.43 2.18 -1.64
C ALA A 16 -2.12 3.50 -2.35
N VAL A 17 -2.72 3.71 -3.52
CA VAL A 17 -2.58 4.93 -4.32
C VAL A 17 -3.77 5.84 -4.05
N PHE A 18 -3.50 7.10 -3.75
CA PHE A 18 -4.49 8.13 -3.50
C PHE A 18 -4.34 9.29 -4.48
N ASP A 19 -5.43 9.99 -4.76
CA ASP A 19 -5.36 11.33 -5.36
C ASP A 19 -4.99 12.39 -4.32
N ASP A 20 -4.88 13.65 -4.75
CA ASP A 20 -4.53 14.79 -3.91
C ASP A 20 -5.65 15.23 -2.95
N THR A 21 -6.87 14.72 -3.13
CA THR A 21 -7.97 14.90 -2.17
C THR A 21 -8.00 13.82 -1.08
N GLY A 22 -7.12 12.82 -1.20
CA GLY A 22 -7.06 11.66 -0.31
C GLY A 22 -8.01 10.53 -0.70
N ALA A 23 -8.65 10.57 -1.87
CA ALA A 23 -9.50 9.48 -2.33
C ALA A 23 -8.65 8.28 -2.76
N LEU A 24 -9.05 7.08 -2.34
CA LEU A 24 -8.38 5.83 -2.72
C LEU A 24 -8.66 5.52 -4.19
N LEU A 25 -7.61 5.39 -4.99
CA LEU A 25 -7.69 5.05 -6.41
C LEU A 25 -7.47 3.56 -6.66
N SER A 26 -6.50 2.96 -5.95
CA SER A 26 -6.15 1.54 -6.09
C SER A 26 -5.36 1.06 -4.89
N SER A 27 -5.36 -0.25 -4.64
CA SER A 27 -4.50 -0.88 -3.65
C SER A 27 -4.02 -2.25 -4.11
N ALA A 28 -2.87 -2.66 -3.57
CA ALA A 28 -2.30 -3.99 -3.75
C ALA A 28 -1.65 -4.44 -2.45
N SER A 29 -1.61 -5.75 -2.23
CA SER A 29 -0.87 -6.35 -1.13
C SER A 29 -0.10 -7.56 -1.62
N ARG A 30 1.00 -7.85 -0.93
CA ARG A 30 1.78 -9.08 -1.13
C ARG A 30 2.34 -9.55 0.20
N GLU A 31 2.11 -10.82 0.48
CA GLU A 31 2.74 -11.52 1.60
C GLU A 31 4.14 -12.00 1.22
N TYR A 32 5.02 -12.13 2.22
CA TYR A 32 6.32 -12.76 2.10
C TYR A 32 6.52 -13.77 3.24
N PRO A 33 7.34 -14.83 3.02
CA PRO A 33 7.65 -15.78 4.07
C PRO A 33 8.30 -15.09 5.26
N VAL A 34 8.04 -15.61 6.45
CA VAL A 34 8.65 -15.17 7.70
C VAL A 34 9.26 -16.40 8.34
N ASP A 35 10.55 -16.34 8.69
CA ASP A 35 11.30 -17.40 9.35
C ASP A 35 11.10 -17.39 10.88
#